data_AF-A0A8J6XZQ5-F1
#
_entry.id   AF-A0A8J6XZQ5-F1
#
_cell.length_a   1.000
_cell.length_b   1.000
_cell.length_c   1.000
_cell.angle_alpha   90.00
_cell.angle_beta   90.00
_cell.angle_gamma   90.00
#
_symmetry.space_group_name_H-M   'P 1'
#
loop_
_entity.id
_entity.type
_entity.pdbx_description
1 polymer ?
#
loop_
_entity_poly.entity_id
_entity_poly.type
_entity_poly.pdbx_seq_one_letter_code
_entity_poly.pdbx_strand_id
1 'polypeptide(L)'
;MKKIFVLLVVLVLAVPALAQITETRNSEETAAKAEATSPREPSPLEKLKERIRRASRLPEAAGEAREAGIPEEDVVTVITEARRRRMPPAEVETILVESAASARENGPVDNFGAFVQSQLDQGLRGRELAEAIHREHAARGKGKMKKDKDKDKDKD
;
A
#
# COMPACT_ATOMS: atom_id res chain seq x y z
N MET A 1 12.00 -48.91 -7.63
CA MET A 1 13.48 -48.99 -7.64
C MET A 1 13.98 -47.95 -6.63
N LYS A 2 14.53 -48.35 -5.45
CA LYS A 2 15.98 -48.31 -5.09
C LYS A 2 16.58 -46.88 -5.23
N LYS A 3 17.19 -46.16 -4.29
CA LYS A 3 17.84 -46.31 -2.95
C LYS A 3 18.04 -44.86 -2.38
N ILE A 4 17.79 -44.53 -1.11
CA ILE A 4 18.75 -44.40 0.03
C ILE A 4 20.16 -43.89 -0.34
N PHE A 5 20.53 -42.70 0.18
CA PHE A 5 21.89 -42.20 0.46
C PHE A 5 21.74 -41.06 1.53
N VAL A 6 21.99 -41.27 2.84
CA VAL A 6 23.28 -41.28 3.56
C VAL A 6 24.07 -39.98 3.30
N LEU A 7 24.04 -38.95 4.17
CA LEU A 7 24.73 -38.76 5.47
C LEU A 7 26.27 -38.70 5.38
N LEU A 8 26.86 -37.50 5.52
CA LEU A 8 28.27 -37.20 5.86
C LEU A 8 28.38 -35.67 6.04
N VAL A 9 28.50 -35.07 7.24
CA VAL A 9 29.59 -35.06 8.25
C VAL A 9 30.86 -34.35 7.73
N VAL A 10 31.49 -33.58 8.64
CA VAL A 10 32.84 -32.95 8.60
C VAL A 10 32.81 -31.45 8.18
N LEU A 11 33.45 -30.46 8.81
CA LEU A 11 34.25 -30.32 10.05
C LEU A 11 34.72 -28.84 10.11
N VAL A 12 34.66 -28.29 11.32
CA VAL A 12 35.47 -27.20 11.92
C VAL A 12 36.59 -26.59 11.08
N LEU A 13 36.59 -25.25 10.98
CA LEU A 13 37.81 -24.43 11.02
C LEU A 13 37.61 -23.25 11.99
N ALA A 14 38.30 -23.35 13.13
CA ALA A 14 38.58 -22.25 14.05
C ALA A 14 39.85 -21.53 13.58
N VAL A 15 39.86 -20.19 13.60
CA VAL A 15 41.06 -19.36 13.50
C VAL A 15 40.94 -18.19 14.49
N PRO A 16 42.01 -17.82 15.22
CA PRO A 16 41.94 -17.16 16.52
C PRO A 16 42.00 -15.63 16.45
N ALA A 17 41.67 -15.04 17.61
CA ALA A 17 41.85 -13.66 18.01
C ALA A 17 43.30 -13.15 17.89
N LEU A 18 43.50 -11.85 17.61
CA LEU A 18 44.25 -10.92 18.48
C LEU A 18 44.21 -9.45 17.97
N ALA A 19 43.90 -8.53 18.91
CA ALA A 19 44.35 -7.13 19.07
C ALA A 19 44.02 -6.10 17.95
N GLN A 20 43.46 -4.90 18.21
CA GLN A 20 43.88 -3.84 19.15
C GLN A 20 42.64 -3.00 19.56
N ILE A 21 42.32 -2.75 20.84
CA ILE A 21 42.83 -1.70 21.76
C ILE A 21 43.23 -0.38 21.09
N THR A 22 42.28 0.55 21.00
CA THR A 22 42.52 2.00 21.17
C THR A 22 41.34 2.66 21.87
N GLU A 23 41.65 3.26 23.01
CA GLU A 23 41.09 4.49 23.58
C GLU A 23 39.58 4.62 23.84
N THR A 24 39.28 4.38 25.10
CA THR A 24 38.37 5.18 25.93
C THR A 24 38.57 6.69 25.78
N ARG A 25 37.61 7.36 25.14
CA ARG A 25 37.09 8.68 25.55
C ARG A 25 35.92 9.05 24.64
N ASN A 26 34.69 8.83 25.12
CA ASN A 26 33.43 9.53 24.81
C ASN A 26 32.21 8.65 25.15
N SER A 27 32.20 8.04 26.34
CA SER A 27 31.11 7.12 26.76
C SER A 27 30.11 7.72 27.74
N GLU A 28 30.07 9.04 27.94
CA GLU A 28 29.08 9.66 28.85
C GLU A 28 28.08 10.61 28.17
N GLU A 29 28.17 10.84 26.84
CA GLU A 29 27.23 11.70 26.11
C GLU A 29 26.41 10.95 25.04
N THR A 30 26.08 9.68 25.28
CA THR A 30 25.18 8.91 24.40
C THR A 30 24.12 8.10 25.14
N ALA A 31 23.97 8.27 26.45
CA ALA A 31 22.95 7.57 27.24
C ALA A 31 21.56 8.24 27.22
N ALA A 32 21.42 9.48 26.74
CA ALA A 32 20.13 10.19 26.69
C ALA A 32 19.39 10.09 25.34
N LYS A 33 19.98 9.45 24.33
CA LYS A 33 19.43 9.34 22.97
C LYS A 33 19.40 7.90 22.45
N ALA A 34 19.20 6.94 23.34
CA ALA A 34 19.09 5.52 23.00
C ALA A 34 17.77 4.86 23.46
N GLU A 35 16.86 5.60 24.09
CA GLU A 35 15.50 5.12 24.41
C GLU A 35 14.46 5.39 23.31
N ALA A 36 14.87 5.96 22.16
CA ALA A 36 13.97 6.36 21.08
C ALA A 36 13.90 5.37 19.91
N THR A 37 14.15 4.07 20.13
CA THR A 37 14.13 3.08 19.04
C THR A 37 13.57 1.72 19.47
N SER A 38 12.58 1.74 20.36
CA SER A 38 11.58 0.68 20.40
C SER A 38 10.27 1.27 19.88
N PRO A 39 9.52 0.60 18.99
CA PRO A 39 8.21 1.10 18.54
C PRO A 39 7.28 1.20 19.76
N ARG A 40 7.27 2.35 20.42
CA ARG A 40 6.30 2.65 21.47
C ARG A 40 4.95 2.64 20.79
N GLU A 41 4.08 1.70 21.17
CA GLU A 41 2.74 1.68 20.62
C GLU A 41 2.09 3.07 20.80
N PRO A 42 1.44 3.61 19.76
CA PRO A 42 0.83 4.91 19.85
C PRO A 42 -0.22 4.89 20.96
N SER A 43 -0.22 5.95 21.78
CA SER A 43 -1.22 6.09 22.85
C SER A 43 -2.64 6.11 22.26
N PRO A 44 -3.68 5.77 23.04
CA PRO A 44 -5.06 5.85 22.57
C PRO A 44 -5.45 7.24 22.02
N LEU A 45 -4.92 8.30 22.62
CA LEU A 45 -5.14 9.67 22.16
C LEU A 45 -4.50 9.91 20.79
N GLU A 46 -3.28 9.42 20.56
CA GLU A 46 -2.61 9.52 19.26
C GLU A 46 -3.34 8.70 18.19
N LYS A 47 -3.83 7.49 18.52
CA LYS A 47 -4.68 6.69 17.62
C LYS A 47 -5.96 7.44 17.25
N LEU A 48 -6.60 8.13 18.19
CA LEU A 48 -7.79 8.94 17.93
C LEU A 48 -7.49 10.16 17.05
N LYS A 49 -6.43 10.91 17.34
CA LYS A 49 -5.98 12.06 16.54
C LYS A 49 -5.73 11.65 15.09
N GLU A 50 -5.05 10.52 14.88
CA GLU A 50 -4.79 10.02 13.54
C GLU A 50 -6.10 9.63 12.82
N ARG A 51 -7.03 8.96 13.50
CA ARG A 51 -8.35 8.65 12.92
C ARG A 51 -9.12 9.89 12.49
N ILE A 52 -9.12 10.94 13.31
CA ILE A 52 -9.78 12.22 12.99
C ILE A 52 -9.10 12.89 11.80
N ARG A 53 -7.76 12.96 11.81
CA ARG A 53 -6.96 13.53 10.70
C ARG A 53 -7.21 12.81 9.38
N ARG A 54 -7.29 11.48 9.41
CA ARG A 54 -7.57 10.65 8.23
C ARG A 54 -9.00 10.86 7.75
N ALA A 55 -9.97 10.91 8.67
CA ALA A 55 -11.35 11.20 8.33
C ALA A 55 -11.53 12.58 7.68
N SER A 56 -10.81 13.61 8.14
CA SER A 56 -10.89 14.95 7.57
C SER A 56 -10.35 15.05 6.14
N ARG A 57 -9.56 14.07 5.68
CA ARG A 57 -9.04 14.01 4.31
C ARG A 57 -9.97 13.31 3.32
N LEU A 58 -11.00 12.60 3.80
CA LEU A 58 -11.92 11.88 2.92
C LEU A 58 -12.62 12.76 1.88
N PRO A 59 -13.06 14.00 2.18
CA PRO A 59 -13.65 14.87 1.15
C PRO A 59 -12.68 15.19 0.00
N GLU A 60 -11.41 15.44 0.32
CA GLU A 60 -10.35 15.70 -0.67
C GLU A 60 -10.09 14.46 -1.51
N ALA A 61 -9.86 13.30 -0.89
CA ALA A 61 -9.64 12.04 -1.60
C ALA A 61 -10.84 11.65 -2.50
N ALA A 62 -12.07 11.91 -2.06
CA ALA A 62 -13.26 11.71 -2.89
C ALA A 62 -13.34 12.70 -4.05
N GLY A 63 -12.92 13.94 -3.85
CA GLY A 63 -12.75 14.94 -4.91
C GLY A 63 -11.76 14.47 -5.96
N GLU A 64 -10.57 14.05 -5.53
CA GLU A 64 -9.51 13.54 -6.40
C GLU A 64 -9.95 12.33 -7.23
N ALA A 65 -10.69 11.39 -6.64
CA ALA A 65 -11.24 10.24 -7.34
C ALA A 65 -12.19 10.66 -8.48
N ARG A 66 -13.07 11.64 -8.21
CA ARG A 66 -13.99 12.18 -9.23
C ARG A 66 -13.24 12.93 -10.33
N GLU A 67 -12.24 13.73 -9.97
CA GLU A 67 -11.38 14.43 -10.94
C GLU A 67 -10.58 13.46 -11.81
N ALA A 68 -10.23 12.29 -11.30
CA ALA A 68 -9.61 11.20 -12.05
C ALA A 68 -10.60 10.46 -13.00
N GLY A 69 -11.88 10.85 -13.00
CA GLY A 69 -12.91 10.30 -13.87
C GLY A 69 -13.70 9.14 -13.28
N ILE A 70 -13.56 8.85 -11.98
CA ILE A 70 -14.41 7.86 -11.31
C ILE A 70 -15.81 8.49 -11.10
N PRO A 71 -16.89 7.82 -11.51
CA PRO A 71 -18.25 8.35 -11.36
C PRO A 71 -18.60 8.65 -9.88
N GLU A 72 -19.40 9.70 -9.65
CA GLU A 72 -19.78 10.12 -8.30
C GLU A 72 -20.57 9.02 -7.57
N GLU A 73 -21.45 8.32 -8.28
CA GLU A 73 -22.22 7.19 -7.77
C GLU A 73 -21.33 6.04 -7.27
N ASP A 74 -20.21 5.79 -7.94
CA ASP A 74 -19.24 4.78 -7.54
C ASP A 74 -18.48 5.21 -6.28
N VAL A 75 -18.06 6.48 -6.20
CA VAL A 75 -17.43 7.06 -5.00
C VAL A 75 -18.38 6.99 -3.79
N VAL A 76 -19.65 7.36 -3.98
CA VAL A 76 -20.68 7.27 -2.93
C VAL A 76 -20.90 5.82 -2.49
N THR A 77 -20.92 4.88 -3.44
CA THR A 77 -21.05 3.44 -3.15
C THR A 77 -19.89 2.96 -2.28
N VAL A 78 -18.65 3.28 -2.64
CA VAL A 78 -17.45 2.93 -1.87
C VAL A 78 -17.53 3.47 -0.44
N ILE A 79 -17.86 4.76 -0.27
CA ILE A 79 -17.96 5.38 1.06
C ILE A 79 -19.09 4.74 1.88
N THR A 80 -20.23 4.47 1.26
CA THR A 80 -21.39 3.85 1.92
C THR A 80 -21.07 2.43 2.39
N GLU A 81 -20.42 1.65 1.54
CA GLU A 81 -19.98 0.28 1.85
C GLU A 81 -18.91 0.25 2.94
N ALA A 82 -17.94 1.17 2.87
CA ALA A 82 -16.93 1.32 3.90
C ALA A 82 -17.56 1.68 5.27
N ARG A 83 -18.55 2.58 5.28
CA ARG A 83 -19.29 2.94 6.50
C ARG A 83 -20.07 1.75 7.04
N ARG A 84 -20.79 1.01 6.18
CA ARG A 84 -21.56 -0.19 6.55
C ARG A 84 -20.68 -1.23 7.24
N ARG A 85 -19.44 -1.39 6.76
CA ARG A 85 -18.43 -2.31 7.30
C ARG A 85 -17.57 -1.74 8.42
N ARG A 86 -17.87 -0.51 8.88
CA ARG A 86 -17.11 0.20 9.92
C ARG A 86 -15.60 0.27 9.62
N MET A 87 -15.24 0.51 8.35
CA MET A 87 -13.84 0.61 7.94
C MET A 87 -13.15 1.80 8.62
N PRO A 88 -11.88 1.66 9.03
CA PRO A 88 -11.09 2.79 9.48
C PRO A 88 -10.98 3.86 8.39
N PRO A 89 -11.07 5.16 8.72
CA PRO A 89 -10.94 6.23 7.74
C PRO A 89 -9.67 6.17 6.89
N ALA A 90 -8.56 5.72 7.48
CA ALA A 90 -7.29 5.54 6.77
C ALA A 90 -7.39 4.54 5.62
N GLU A 91 -8.11 3.42 5.79
CA GLU A 91 -8.32 2.44 4.72
C GLU A 91 -9.19 3.01 3.60
N VAL A 92 -10.22 3.79 3.95
CA VAL A 92 -11.11 4.43 2.98
C VAL A 92 -10.36 5.48 2.16
N GLU A 93 -9.52 6.29 2.81
CA GLU A 93 -8.63 7.24 2.14
C GLU A 93 -7.71 6.52 1.16
N THR A 94 -7.05 5.43 1.59
CA THR A 94 -6.19 4.62 0.71
C THR A 94 -6.96 4.10 -0.51
N ILE A 95 -8.16 3.54 -0.33
CA ILE A 95 -8.97 3.08 -1.47
C ILE A 95 -9.19 4.22 -2.47
N LEU A 96 -9.67 5.38 -2.01
CA LEU A 96 -9.98 6.51 -2.89
C LEU A 96 -8.74 7.06 -3.61
N VAL A 97 -7.62 7.22 -2.89
CA VAL A 97 -6.35 7.71 -3.45
C VAL A 97 -5.78 6.74 -4.48
N GLU A 98 -5.75 5.44 -4.17
CA GLU A 98 -5.24 4.41 -5.08
C GLU A 98 -6.12 4.28 -6.32
N SER A 99 -7.44 4.43 -6.15
CA SER A 99 -8.38 4.44 -7.28
C SER A 99 -8.15 5.66 -8.17
N ALA A 100 -7.96 6.85 -7.58
CA ALA A 100 -7.66 8.06 -8.35
C ALA A 100 -6.34 7.93 -9.12
N ALA A 101 -5.28 7.42 -8.47
CA ALA A 101 -4.01 7.14 -9.11
C ALA A 101 -4.15 6.15 -10.28
N SER A 102 -4.82 5.02 -10.03
CA SER A 102 -5.06 3.97 -11.04
C SER A 102 -5.90 4.47 -12.21
N ALA A 103 -6.90 5.30 -11.95
CA ALA A 103 -7.76 5.91 -12.97
C ALA A 103 -7.01 6.95 -13.80
N ARG A 104 -6.11 7.74 -13.21
CA ARG A 104 -5.24 8.66 -13.96
C ARG A 104 -4.28 7.91 -14.89
N GLU A 105 -3.74 6.79 -14.41
CA GLU A 105 -2.76 6.01 -15.18
C GLU A 105 -3.41 5.17 -16.29
N ASN A 106 -4.49 4.46 -15.99
CA ASN A 106 -5.08 3.45 -16.88
C ASN A 106 -6.46 3.84 -17.41
N GLY A 107 -7.04 4.93 -16.90
CA GLY A 107 -8.42 5.34 -17.15
C GLY A 107 -9.41 4.76 -16.14
N PRO A 108 -10.64 5.32 -16.08
CA PRO A 108 -11.69 4.82 -15.22
C PRO A 108 -12.21 3.45 -15.71
N VAL A 109 -12.76 2.69 -14.77
CA VAL A 109 -13.41 1.38 -15.00
C VAL A 109 -14.91 1.54 -14.79
N ASP A 110 -15.72 0.81 -15.56
CA ASP A 110 -17.17 0.78 -15.36
C ASP A 110 -17.58 -0.03 -14.14
N ASN A 111 -18.61 0.44 -13.43
CA ASN A 111 -19.15 -0.21 -12.22
C ASN A 111 -18.08 -0.38 -11.13
N PHE A 112 -17.25 0.64 -10.94
CA PHE A 112 -16.12 0.58 -10.02
C PHE A 112 -16.59 0.34 -8.57
N GLY A 113 -17.70 0.95 -8.15
CA GLY A 113 -18.26 0.77 -6.82
C GLY A 113 -18.67 -0.68 -6.55
N ALA A 114 -19.28 -1.34 -7.53
CA ALA A 114 -19.66 -2.75 -7.44
C ALA A 114 -18.42 -3.67 -7.37
N PHE A 115 -17.37 -3.36 -8.14
CA PHE A 115 -16.10 -4.07 -8.04
C PHE A 115 -15.52 -3.97 -6.62
N VAL A 116 -15.36 -2.77 -6.07
CA VAL A 116 -14.82 -2.58 -4.71
C VAL A 116 -15.67 -3.31 -3.68
N GLN A 117 -17.00 -3.24 -3.78
CA GLN A 117 -17.90 -3.98 -2.91
C GLN A 117 -17.61 -5.49 -2.95
N SER A 118 -17.45 -6.07 -4.14
CA SER A 118 -17.15 -7.50 -4.30
C SER A 118 -15.81 -7.91 -3.68
N GLN A 119 -14.80 -7.04 -3.73
CA GLN A 119 -13.50 -7.30 -3.10
C GLN A 119 -13.60 -7.24 -1.57
N LEU A 120 -14.37 -6.28 -1.05
CA LEU A 120 -14.65 -6.17 0.37
C LEU A 120 -15.48 -7.36 0.89
N ASP A 121 -16.35 -7.94 0.08
CA ASP A 121 -17.10 -9.18 0.38
C ASP A 121 -16.21 -10.41 0.43
N GLN A 122 -15.14 -10.43 -0.37
CA GLN A 122 -14.08 -11.45 -0.30
C GLN A 122 -13.13 -11.23 0.89
N GLY A 123 -13.33 -10.16 1.66
CA GLY A 123 -12.52 -9.83 2.83
C GLY A 123 -11.21 -9.11 2.52
N LEU A 124 -10.95 -8.73 1.26
CA LEU A 124 -9.74 -7.97 0.90
C LEU A 124 -9.77 -6.58 1.54
N ARG A 125 -8.64 -6.16 2.10
CA ARG A 125 -8.46 -4.85 2.75
C ARG A 125 -7.06 -4.31 2.56
N GLY A 126 -6.89 -3.03 2.89
CA GLY A 126 -5.59 -2.36 2.88
C GLY A 126 -4.84 -2.57 1.57
N ARG A 127 -3.62 -3.11 1.66
CA ARG A 127 -2.73 -3.32 0.52
C ARG A 127 -3.30 -4.27 -0.54
N GLU A 128 -3.94 -5.37 -0.13
CA GLU A 128 -4.46 -6.36 -1.08
C GLU A 128 -5.60 -5.78 -1.92
N LEU A 129 -6.46 -4.96 -1.30
CA LEU A 129 -7.53 -4.25 -1.99
C LEU A 129 -6.96 -3.19 -2.94
N ALA A 130 -5.94 -2.45 -2.52
CA ALA A 130 -5.24 -1.51 -3.40
C ALA A 130 -4.67 -2.22 -4.62
N GLU A 131 -3.96 -3.34 -4.43
CA GLU A 131 -3.42 -4.15 -5.53
C GLU A 131 -4.53 -4.68 -6.46
N ALA A 132 -5.68 -5.07 -5.92
CA ALA A 132 -6.84 -5.46 -6.72
C ALA A 132 -7.39 -4.31 -7.57
N ILE A 133 -7.50 -3.10 -7.00
CA ILE A 133 -7.93 -1.88 -7.71
C ILE A 133 -6.96 -1.55 -8.85
N HIS A 134 -5.65 -1.57 -8.58
CA HIS A 134 -4.62 -1.35 -9.60
C HIS A 134 -4.76 -2.33 -10.76
N ARG A 135 -4.92 -3.63 -10.47
CA ARG A 135 -5.10 -4.65 -11.50
C ARG A 135 -6.37 -4.45 -12.32
N GLU A 136 -7.48 -4.09 -11.69
CA GLU A 136 -8.76 -3.88 -12.38
C GLU A 136 -8.66 -2.69 -13.35
N HIS A 137 -8.10 -1.56 -12.90
CA HIS A 137 -7.84 -0.41 -13.75
C HIS A 137 -6.84 -0.72 -14.87
N ALA A 138 -5.75 -1.45 -14.58
CA ALA A 138 -4.78 -1.84 -15.62
C ALA A 138 -5.38 -2.74 -16.71
N ALA A 139 -6.35 -3.59 -16.34
CA ALA A 139 -7.00 -4.54 -17.23
C ALA A 139 -8.18 -3.96 -18.00
N ARG A 140 -8.99 -3.09 -17.37
CA ARG A 140 -10.28 -2.62 -17.90
C ARG A 140 -10.41 -1.10 -17.98
N GLY A 141 -9.37 -0.38 -17.59
CA GLY A 141 -9.33 1.08 -17.65
C GLY A 141 -9.45 1.57 -19.10
N LYS A 142 -10.32 2.56 -19.31
CA LYS A 142 -10.63 3.10 -20.64
C LYS A 142 -9.56 4.05 -21.20
N GLY A 143 -8.45 4.26 -20.50
CA GLY A 143 -7.46 5.29 -20.75
C GLY A 143 -6.26 4.88 -21.61
N LYS A 144 -6.05 3.57 -21.87
CA LYS A 144 -4.96 3.11 -22.76
C LYS A 144 -5.19 3.40 -24.25
N MET A 145 -6.35 3.93 -24.64
CA MET A 145 -6.69 4.15 -26.05
C MET A 145 -6.37 5.57 -26.55
N LYS A 146 -5.11 6.04 -26.54
CA LYS A 146 -4.77 7.27 -27.30
C LYS A 146 -3.31 7.60 -27.61
N LYS A 147 -2.36 6.66 -27.58
CA LYS A 147 -0.97 6.96 -28.02
C LYS A 147 -0.50 6.30 -29.32
N ASP A 148 -1.21 5.28 -29.82
CA ASP A 148 -0.74 4.55 -31.00
C ASP A 148 -1.48 4.90 -32.32
N LYS A 149 -2.51 5.77 -32.29
CA LYS A 149 -3.29 6.08 -33.50
C LYS A 149 -2.78 7.27 -34.34
N ASP A 150 -1.77 8.00 -33.87
CA ASP A 150 -1.20 9.15 -34.62
C ASP A 150 0.13 8.84 -35.30
N LYS A 151 0.69 7.62 -35.19
CA LYS A 151 1.97 7.28 -35.86
C LYS A 151 1.86 6.68 -37.27
N ASP A 152 0.65 6.38 -37.74
CA ASP A 152 0.43 5.77 -39.07
C ASP A 152 -0.23 6.70 -40.10
N LYS A 153 -0.44 7.99 -39.79
CA LYS A 153 -1.08 8.93 -40.72
C LYS A 153 -0.14 9.86 -41.51
N ASP A 154 1.18 9.77 -41.29
CA ASP A 154 2.18 10.60 -41.99
C ASP A 154 3.01 9.81 -43.03
N LYS A 155 2.47 8.72 -43.58
CA LYS A 155 3.12 7.95 -44.65
C LYS A 155 2.18 7.65 -45.82
N ASP A 156 1.61 8.68 -46.45
CA ASP A 156 1.10 8.61 -47.82
C ASP A 156 1.30 9.95 -48.54
#